data_AF-A0A0G4F307-F1
#
_entry.id   AF-A0A0G4F307-F1
#
_cell.length_a   1.000
_cell.length_b   1.000
_cell.length_c   1.000
_cell.angle_alpha   90.00
_cell.angle_beta   90.00
_cell.angle_gamma   90.00
#
_symmetry.space_group_name_H-M   'P 1'
#
loop_
_entity.id
_entity.type
_entity.pdbx_description
1 polymer ?
#
loop_
_entity_poly.entity_id
_entity_poly.type
_entity_poly.pdbx_seq_one_letter_code
_entity_poly.pdbx_strand_id
1 'polypeptide(L)'
;MMIHDSSTQPDAAGDTETGDYALLVPEADASERRGGFCGGCPRKWHSTCFGLSLGTVLLGLTSLLNYWDLYLDPQHPRLHLPPALLFGGTAAFLGLYLLEALFCSSTSRCLWRLRASDSLAGTVARLQALPPQVLLQVREFKMNTKTLRTGHPPRDQRITVPEETHAEAAEFKYRRWQDASHPPDPESLGGVLAHVEVTVTVLFQDEETRDRLERDIHALRKKARKTKDSLQDFRVVCGLKDAAGLVSRSVDGRERRRRDSSESSFSLLCFTGGHEKPWWLHFWAYVFLSLLLLSWPYRVAVEFGTRRSHVSVCKTVSVLVQGAERGGAFAKQGARQGADESPIPPGP
;
A
#
# COMPACT_ATOMS: atom_id res chain seq x y z
N MET A 1 1.10 12.18 61.97
CA MET A 1 0.71 12.12 60.54
C MET A 1 1.53 13.20 59.86
N MET A 2 2.70 12.82 59.34
CA MET A 2 3.73 13.75 58.90
C MET A 2 3.49 14.16 57.45
N ILE A 3 3.50 15.48 57.24
CA ILE A 3 3.61 16.15 55.95
C ILE A 3 5.08 16.07 55.56
N HIS A 4 5.39 15.50 54.41
CA HIS A 4 6.71 15.61 53.79
C HIS A 4 6.57 16.38 52.48
N ASP A 5 6.92 17.66 52.56
CA ASP A 5 7.50 18.41 51.45
C ASP A 5 8.92 17.89 51.21
N SER A 6 9.26 17.66 49.96
CA SER A 6 10.66 17.62 49.51
C SER A 6 10.72 17.87 48.01
N SER A 7 10.98 19.13 47.69
CA SER A 7 11.55 19.62 46.44
C SER A 7 12.96 19.05 46.25
N THR A 8 13.28 18.49 45.07
CA THR A 8 14.61 18.69 44.46
C THR A 8 14.57 18.28 42.99
N GLN A 9 14.89 19.27 42.16
CA GLN A 9 15.20 19.18 40.74
C GLN A 9 16.63 18.66 40.59
N PRO A 10 16.94 17.92 39.50
CA PRO A 10 18.23 18.14 38.85
C PRO A 10 18.03 18.47 37.36
N ASP A 11 18.69 19.56 36.98
CA ASP A 11 18.93 19.94 35.60
C ASP A 11 19.86 18.90 34.95
N ALA A 12 19.40 18.30 33.86
CA ALA A 12 20.25 17.52 32.96
C ALA A 12 20.16 18.15 31.57
N ALA A 13 21.10 19.07 31.31
CA ALA A 13 21.46 19.47 29.96
C ALA A 13 22.14 18.27 29.29
N GLY A 14 21.41 17.60 28.39
CA GLY A 14 21.93 16.59 27.50
C GLY A 14 21.86 17.12 26.07
N ASP A 15 22.96 17.71 25.60
CA ASP A 15 23.19 18.00 24.19
C ASP A 15 23.08 16.67 23.42
N THR A 16 22.00 16.54 22.65
CA THR A 16 21.84 15.46 21.68
C THR A 16 22.25 16.01 20.34
N GLU A 17 23.50 15.75 19.95
CA GLU A 17 23.95 15.87 18.56
C GLU A 17 23.04 15.02 17.67
N THR A 18 22.10 15.67 16.99
CA THR A 18 21.39 15.10 15.85
C THR A 18 22.40 14.94 14.72
N GLY A 19 22.97 13.75 14.61
CA GLY A 19 23.74 13.35 13.44
C GLY A 19 22.88 13.43 12.18
N ASP A 20 23.30 14.28 11.25
CA ASP A 20 22.78 14.37 9.88
C ASP A 20 23.06 13.07 9.13
N TYR A 21 22.18 12.08 9.27
CA TYR A 21 22.08 10.99 8.32
C TYR A 21 21.24 11.46 7.14
N ALA A 22 21.91 11.99 6.11
CA ALA A 22 21.34 12.14 4.78
C ALA A 22 21.00 10.75 4.23
N LEU A 23 19.81 10.27 4.58
CA LEU A 23 19.19 9.09 4.00
C LEU A 23 18.85 9.46 2.55
N LEU A 24 19.74 9.10 1.64
CA LEU A 24 19.47 9.07 0.21
C LEU A 24 18.34 8.07 -0.03
N VAL A 25 17.10 8.56 0.06
CA VAL A 25 15.93 7.86 -0.44
C VAL A 25 16.08 7.85 -1.97
N PRO A 26 16.25 6.69 -2.62
CA PRO A 26 16.28 6.64 -4.06
C PRO A 26 14.92 7.13 -4.57
N GLU A 27 14.94 8.19 -5.40
CA GLU A 27 13.74 8.69 -6.10
C GLU A 27 13.06 7.51 -6.79
N ALA A 28 11.89 7.11 -6.28
CA ALA A 28 11.09 6.08 -6.91
C ALA A 28 10.56 6.64 -8.24
N ASP A 29 11.03 6.05 -9.33
CA ASP A 29 10.68 6.44 -10.70
C ASP A 29 9.15 6.46 -10.90
N ALA A 30 8.63 7.61 -11.33
CA ALA A 30 7.22 7.84 -11.65
C ALA A 30 6.66 6.96 -12.81
N SER A 31 7.46 6.02 -13.34
CA SER A 31 7.05 5.03 -14.33
C SER A 31 6.22 3.87 -13.73
N GLU A 32 6.18 3.74 -12.40
CA GLU A 32 5.49 2.64 -11.72
C GLU A 32 3.95 2.73 -11.79
N ARG A 33 3.37 3.92 -12.08
CA ARG A 33 1.91 4.13 -12.07
C ARG A 33 1.15 3.52 -13.24
N ARG A 34 1.83 2.97 -14.26
CA ARG A 34 1.19 2.21 -15.36
C ARG A 34 1.63 0.74 -15.42
N GLY A 35 2.48 0.28 -14.51
CA GLY A 35 3.05 -1.07 -14.53
C GLY A 35 2.08 -2.10 -13.97
N GLY A 36 2.08 -3.31 -14.54
CA GLY A 36 1.32 -4.45 -14.04
C GLY A 36 1.73 -4.87 -12.62
N PHE A 37 1.10 -5.95 -12.19
CA PHE A 37 1.07 -6.63 -10.89
C PHE A 37 2.39 -6.73 -10.06
N CYS A 38 3.54 -6.30 -10.58
CA CYS A 38 4.86 -6.65 -10.08
C CYS A 38 5.97 -5.62 -10.36
N GLY A 39 5.64 -4.33 -10.48
CA GLY A 39 6.63 -3.27 -10.67
C GLY A 39 7.22 -3.31 -12.08
N GLY A 40 6.46 -2.78 -13.05
CA GLY A 40 7.00 -2.21 -14.28
C GLY A 40 7.93 -3.06 -15.16
N CYS A 41 7.98 -4.39 -15.05
CA CYS A 41 8.72 -5.18 -16.03
C CYS A 41 8.13 -4.91 -17.42
N PRO A 42 8.90 -4.33 -18.37
CA PRO A 42 8.38 -4.03 -19.69
C PRO A 42 7.90 -5.32 -20.35
N ARG A 43 6.71 -5.32 -20.95
CA ARG A 43 6.11 -6.49 -21.66
C ARG A 43 7.11 -7.22 -22.56
N LYS A 44 8.06 -6.50 -23.15
CA LYS A 44 9.13 -7.03 -23.99
C LYS A 44 10.06 -7.98 -23.22
N TRP A 45 10.39 -7.69 -21.96
CA TRP A 45 11.24 -8.54 -21.13
C TRP A 45 10.57 -9.89 -20.85
N HIS A 46 9.26 -9.91 -20.59
CA HIS A 46 8.53 -11.18 -20.42
C HIS A 46 8.60 -12.06 -21.67
N SER A 47 8.49 -11.48 -22.87
CA SER A 47 8.62 -12.22 -24.13
C SER A 47 10.04 -12.75 -24.32
N THR A 48 11.07 -11.97 -23.99
CA THR A 48 12.47 -12.40 -24.13
C THR A 48 12.81 -13.51 -23.13
N CYS A 49 12.41 -13.37 -21.87
CA CYS A 49 12.61 -14.41 -20.86
C CYS A 49 11.85 -15.70 -21.22
N PHE A 50 10.63 -15.59 -21.73
CA PHE A 50 9.88 -16.75 -22.22
C PHE A 50 10.59 -17.43 -23.38
N GLY A 51 11.05 -16.66 -24.37
CA GLY A 51 11.80 -17.19 -25.51
C GLY A 51 13.09 -17.88 -25.06
N LEU A 52 13.82 -17.29 -24.11
CA LEU A 52 15.03 -17.89 -23.54
C LEU A 52 14.71 -19.16 -22.74
N SER A 53 13.69 -19.17 -21.88
CA SER A 53 13.31 -20.37 -21.11
C SER A 53 12.77 -21.50 -22.00
N LEU A 54 12.00 -21.17 -23.03
CA LEU A 54 11.48 -22.15 -23.98
C LEU A 54 12.62 -22.72 -24.82
N GLY A 55 13.49 -21.85 -25.34
CA GLY A 55 14.67 -22.24 -26.10
C GLY A 55 15.59 -23.18 -25.31
N THR A 56 15.79 -22.92 -24.02
CA THR A 56 16.64 -23.77 -23.17
C THR A 56 15.97 -25.10 -22.81
N VAL A 57 14.66 -25.14 -22.56
CA VAL A 57 13.92 -26.40 -22.38
C VAL A 57 14.01 -27.26 -23.64
N LEU A 58 13.85 -26.66 -24.82
CA LEU A 58 14.02 -27.35 -26.10
C LEU A 58 15.46 -27.84 -26.29
N LEU A 59 16.46 -27.03 -25.95
CA LEU A 59 17.87 -27.43 -26.02
C LEU A 59 18.19 -28.59 -25.06
N GLY A 60 17.62 -28.57 -23.85
CA GLY A 60 17.73 -29.66 -22.89
C GLY A 60 17.06 -30.95 -23.36
N LEU A 61 15.86 -30.85 -23.92
CA LEU A 61 15.13 -31.99 -24.51
C LEU A 61 15.86 -32.59 -25.70
N THR A 62 16.34 -31.76 -26.63
CA THR A 62 17.14 -32.24 -27.78
C THR A 62 18.45 -32.88 -27.32
N SER A 63 19.09 -32.35 -26.28
CA SER A 63 20.29 -32.95 -25.70
C SER A 63 20.01 -34.30 -25.05
N LEU A 64 18.87 -34.44 -24.34
CA LEU A 64 18.40 -35.69 -23.77
C LEU A 64 18.05 -36.73 -24.84
N LEU A 65 17.35 -36.31 -25.91
CA LEU A 65 17.01 -37.18 -27.04
C LEU A 65 18.26 -37.65 -27.78
N ASN A 66 19.20 -36.75 -28.07
CA ASN A 66 20.48 -37.12 -28.68
C ASN A 66 21.29 -38.06 -27.79
N TYR A 67 21.29 -37.82 -26.47
CA TYR A 67 21.95 -38.73 -25.52
C TYR A 67 21.26 -40.09 -25.47
N TRP A 68 19.93 -40.12 -25.52
CA TRP A 68 19.13 -41.34 -25.53
C TRP A 68 19.42 -42.18 -26.77
N ASP A 69 19.46 -41.56 -27.96
CA ASP A 69 19.80 -42.23 -29.22
C ASP A 69 21.24 -42.76 -29.20
N LEU A 70 22.20 -42.00 -28.67
CA LEU A 70 23.58 -42.44 -28.47
C LEU A 70 23.72 -43.59 -27.46
N TYR A 71 22.82 -43.66 -26.47
CA TYR A 71 22.82 -44.74 -25.49
C TYR A 71 22.24 -46.03 -26.07
N LEU A 72 21.27 -45.92 -26.97
CA LEU A 72 20.60 -47.06 -27.61
C LEU A 72 21.40 -47.70 -28.73
N ASP A 73 22.26 -46.94 -29.43
CA ASP A 73 23.10 -47.49 -30.51
C ASP A 73 24.58 -47.66 -30.07
N PRO A 74 25.00 -48.87 -29.68
CA PRO A 74 26.38 -49.13 -29.24
C PRO A 74 27.43 -49.01 -30.35
N GLN A 75 27.05 -48.83 -31.62
CA GLN A 75 27.99 -48.76 -32.75
C GLN A 75 28.32 -47.34 -33.24
N HIS A 76 27.70 -46.29 -32.69
CA HIS A 76 27.95 -44.93 -33.16
C HIS A 76 29.41 -44.47 -32.87
N PRO A 77 30.13 -43.90 -33.86
CA PRO A 77 31.48 -43.39 -33.67
C PRO A 77 31.46 -42.25 -32.64
N ARG A 78 32.25 -42.44 -31.59
CA ARG A 78 32.30 -41.61 -30.39
C ARG A 78 32.60 -40.15 -30.71
N LEU A 79 31.56 -39.32 -30.89
CA LEU A 79 31.69 -37.90 -30.61
C LEU A 79 31.93 -37.77 -29.11
N HIS A 80 33.20 -37.59 -28.73
CA HIS A 80 33.67 -37.43 -27.36
C HIS A 80 33.25 -36.07 -26.77
N LEU A 81 31.96 -35.74 -26.76
CA LEU A 81 31.48 -34.77 -25.79
C LEU A 81 31.40 -35.51 -24.45
N PRO A 82 32.23 -35.19 -23.45
CA PRO A 82 32.18 -35.86 -22.17
C PRO A 82 30.79 -35.64 -21.56
N PRO A 83 30.09 -36.70 -21.11
CA PRO A 83 28.77 -36.61 -20.47
C PRO A 83 28.75 -35.56 -19.34
N ALA A 84 29.88 -35.39 -18.66
CA ALA A 84 30.08 -34.37 -17.64
C ALA A 84 29.77 -32.93 -18.12
N LEU A 85 30.03 -32.57 -19.38
CA LEU A 85 29.68 -31.24 -19.90
C LEU A 85 28.18 -31.08 -20.11
N LEU A 86 27.48 -32.12 -20.57
CA LEU A 86 26.03 -32.10 -20.75
C LEU A 86 25.30 -32.06 -19.39
N PHE A 87 25.71 -32.91 -18.44
CA PHE A 87 25.16 -32.91 -17.08
C PHE A 87 25.53 -31.64 -16.31
N GLY A 88 26.76 -31.15 -16.46
CA GLY A 88 27.20 -29.90 -15.84
C GLY A 88 26.43 -28.68 -16.37
N GLY A 89 26.24 -28.60 -17.69
CA GLY A 89 25.48 -27.52 -18.31
C GLY A 89 24.00 -27.51 -17.92
N THR A 90 23.35 -28.67 -17.91
CA THR A 90 21.95 -28.80 -17.49
C THR A 90 21.76 -28.49 -16.00
N ALA A 91 22.66 -28.97 -15.13
CA ALA A 91 22.61 -28.66 -13.70
C ALA A 91 22.85 -27.17 -13.41
N ALA A 92 23.85 -26.55 -14.05
CA ALA A 92 24.14 -25.13 -13.90
C ALA A 92 22.95 -24.27 -14.37
N PHE A 93 22.31 -24.64 -15.49
CA PHE A 93 21.12 -23.96 -15.99
C PHE A 93 19.95 -24.08 -15.01
N LEU A 94 19.65 -25.29 -14.54
CA LEU A 94 18.57 -25.51 -13.58
C LEU A 94 18.81 -24.70 -12.29
N GLY A 95 20.06 -24.63 -11.83
CA GLY A 95 20.46 -23.80 -10.69
C GLY A 95 20.21 -22.31 -10.93
N LEU A 96 20.62 -21.77 -12.07
CA LEU A 96 20.37 -20.37 -12.45
C LEU A 96 18.88 -20.05 -12.59
N TYR A 97 18.11 -20.95 -13.20
CA TYR A 97 16.68 -20.81 -13.34
C TYR A 97 15.97 -20.83 -11.97
N LEU A 98 16.35 -21.73 -11.05
CA LEU A 98 15.80 -21.73 -9.70
C LEU A 98 16.20 -20.48 -8.92
N LEU A 99 17.43 -19.98 -9.10
CA LEU A 99 17.87 -18.74 -8.46
C LEU A 99 17.09 -17.53 -8.99
N GLU A 100 16.86 -17.44 -10.30
CA GLU A 100 15.98 -16.42 -10.89
C GLU A 100 14.56 -16.54 -10.32
N ALA A 101 14.00 -17.75 -10.34
CA ALA A 101 12.63 -17.99 -9.94
C ALA A 101 12.40 -17.65 -8.47
N LEU A 102 13.36 -17.96 -7.58
CA LEU A 102 13.22 -17.77 -6.14
C LEU A 102 13.58 -16.35 -5.70
N PHE A 103 14.67 -15.75 -6.20
CA PHE A 103 15.21 -14.51 -5.66
C PHE A 103 14.95 -13.28 -6.53
N CYS A 104 14.90 -13.46 -7.85
CA CYS A 104 14.76 -12.36 -8.80
C CYS A 104 13.31 -12.16 -9.26
N SER A 105 12.50 -13.20 -9.22
CA SER A 105 11.08 -13.13 -9.60
C SER A 105 10.32 -12.15 -8.73
N SER A 106 9.65 -11.21 -9.38
CA SER A 106 8.70 -10.31 -8.73
C SER A 106 7.53 -11.08 -8.11
N THR A 107 7.13 -12.20 -8.72
CA THR A 107 6.08 -13.09 -8.19
C THR A 107 6.51 -13.77 -6.90
N SER A 108 7.78 -14.19 -6.76
CA SER A 108 8.25 -14.78 -5.50
C SER A 108 8.22 -13.76 -4.36
N ARG A 109 8.67 -12.52 -4.62
CA ARG A 109 8.59 -11.39 -3.67
C ARG A 109 7.14 -11.06 -3.32
N CYS A 110 6.26 -11.08 -4.31
CA CYS A 110 4.83 -10.87 -4.14
C CYS A 110 4.21 -11.95 -3.25
N LEU A 111 4.44 -13.23 -3.55
CA LEU A 111 3.97 -14.36 -2.74
C LEU A 111 4.56 -14.38 -1.32
N TRP A 112 5.80 -13.92 -1.18
CA TRP A 112 6.44 -13.76 0.12
C TRP A 112 5.74 -12.69 0.96
N ARG A 113 5.41 -11.54 0.37
CA ARG A 113 4.61 -10.50 1.05
C ARG A 113 3.21 -11.00 1.38
N LEU A 114 2.60 -11.74 0.45
CA LEU A 114 1.31 -12.41 0.62
C LEU A 114 1.31 -13.53 1.67
N ARG A 115 2.46 -13.94 2.19
CA ARG A 115 2.54 -14.91 3.29
C ARG A 115 2.10 -14.28 4.61
N ALA A 116 2.41 -13.00 4.81
CA ALA A 116 2.09 -12.26 6.02
C ALA A 116 0.77 -11.46 5.91
N SER A 117 0.20 -11.35 4.70
CA SER A 117 -1.05 -10.64 4.50
C SER A 117 -2.25 -11.49 4.94
N ASP A 118 -3.10 -10.90 5.76
CA ASP A 118 -4.40 -11.48 6.08
C ASP A 118 -5.37 -11.42 4.88
N SER A 119 -6.53 -12.07 5.04
CA SER A 119 -7.63 -11.92 4.09
C SER A 119 -8.00 -10.44 3.92
N LEU A 120 -8.54 -10.08 2.75
CA LEU A 120 -9.04 -8.73 2.50
C LEU A 120 -10.09 -8.34 3.54
N ALA A 121 -11.00 -9.25 3.86
CA ALA A 121 -12.00 -9.04 4.92
C ALA A 121 -11.35 -8.74 6.27
N GLY A 122 -10.33 -9.51 6.68
CA GLY A 122 -9.61 -9.26 7.93
C GLY A 122 -8.83 -7.94 7.92
N THR A 123 -8.27 -7.57 6.76
CA THR A 123 -7.55 -6.31 6.59
C THR A 123 -8.51 -5.12 6.66
N VAL A 124 -9.63 -5.16 5.93
CA VAL A 124 -10.67 -4.15 5.98
C VAL A 124 -11.26 -4.05 7.39
N ALA A 125 -11.58 -5.16 8.04
CA ALA A 125 -12.09 -5.16 9.40
C ALA A 125 -11.12 -4.50 10.40
N ARG A 126 -9.81 -4.72 10.26
CA ARG A 126 -8.80 -4.02 11.08
C ARG A 126 -8.72 -2.54 10.76
N LEU A 127 -8.74 -2.16 9.48
CA LEU A 127 -8.79 -0.74 9.08
C LEU A 127 -10.09 -0.07 9.59
N GLN A 128 -11.19 -0.80 9.62
CA GLN A 128 -12.48 -0.38 10.19
C GLN A 128 -12.41 -0.23 11.72
N ALA A 129 -11.65 -1.08 12.41
CA ALA A 129 -11.46 -1.01 13.85
C ALA A 129 -10.46 0.09 14.30
N LEU A 130 -9.55 0.49 13.42
CA LEU A 130 -8.53 1.48 13.76
C LEU A 130 -9.08 2.93 13.75
N PRO A 131 -8.72 3.74 14.76
CA PRO A 131 -9.10 5.15 14.80
C PRO A 131 -8.34 5.95 13.71
N PRO A 132 -9.00 6.89 13.02
CA PRO A 132 -8.34 7.75 12.04
C PRO A 132 -7.32 8.66 12.72
N GLN A 133 -6.18 8.92 12.09
CA GLN A 133 -5.23 9.93 12.55
C GLN A 133 -5.26 11.09 11.57
N VAL A 134 -5.57 12.29 12.06
CA VAL A 134 -5.56 13.51 11.24
C VAL A 134 -4.32 14.30 11.63
N LEU A 135 -3.30 14.23 10.78
CA LEU A 135 -2.06 14.97 10.96
C LEU A 135 -2.09 16.23 10.11
N LEU A 136 -1.88 17.37 10.75
CA LEU A 136 -1.71 18.66 10.10
C LEU A 136 -0.22 18.85 9.86
N GLN A 137 0.22 18.75 8.62
CA GLN A 137 1.62 18.94 8.25
C GLN A 137 1.81 20.26 7.52
N VAL A 138 2.77 21.03 7.99
CA VAL A 138 3.29 22.22 7.31
C VAL A 138 4.69 21.91 6.85
N ARG A 139 4.91 21.95 5.55
CA ARG A 139 6.25 21.80 4.96
C ARG A 139 6.67 23.13 4.38
N GLU A 140 7.84 23.59 4.81
CA GLU A 140 8.50 24.76 4.26
C GLU A 140 9.54 24.33 3.24
N PHE A 141 9.43 24.89 2.04
CA PHE A 141 10.37 24.65 0.96
C PHE A 141 11.15 25.93 0.68
N LYS A 142 12.47 25.79 0.65
CA LYS A 142 13.38 26.79 0.08
C LYS A 142 13.67 26.41 -1.36
N MET A 143 13.46 27.36 -2.27
CA MET A 143 13.75 27.14 -3.69
C MET A 143 15.24 27.30 -3.94
N ASN A 144 15.94 26.17 -4.05
CA ASN A 144 17.35 26.14 -4.36
C ASN A 144 17.53 25.96 -5.87
N THR A 145 18.24 26.89 -6.52
CA THR A 145 18.56 26.75 -7.95
C THR A 145 19.84 25.94 -8.08
N LYS A 146 19.70 24.70 -8.57
CA LYS A 146 20.83 23.82 -8.86
C LYS A 146 21.13 23.87 -10.36
N THR A 147 22.38 24.07 -10.74
CA THR A 147 22.85 23.95 -12.13
C THR A 147 23.23 22.50 -12.39
N LEU A 148 22.42 21.79 -13.16
CA LEU A 148 22.72 20.43 -13.63
C LEU A 148 23.44 20.52 -14.97
N ARG A 149 24.60 19.86 -15.06
CA ARG A 149 25.32 19.66 -16.32
C ARG A 149 24.83 18.38 -16.96
N THR A 150 24.08 18.50 -18.04
CA THR A 150 23.55 17.34 -18.79
C THR A 150 24.06 17.33 -20.22
N GLY A 151 24.45 16.15 -20.71
CA GLY A 151 24.83 15.92 -22.11
C GLY A 151 26.31 16.10 -22.44
N HIS A 152 26.68 15.66 -23.65
CA HIS A 152 27.98 15.92 -24.28
C HIS A 152 27.70 16.53 -25.67
N PRO A 153 28.06 17.81 -25.95
CA PRO A 153 28.74 18.77 -25.06
C PRO A 153 27.89 19.20 -23.85
N PRO A 154 28.52 19.60 -22.74
CA PRO A 154 27.83 19.95 -21.51
C PRO A 154 26.95 21.18 -21.72
N ARG A 155 25.64 21.05 -21.48
CA ARG A 155 24.71 22.17 -21.41
C ARG A 155 24.31 22.37 -19.95
N ASP A 156 24.58 23.57 -19.43
CA ASP A 156 24.16 23.95 -18.09
C ASP A 156 22.64 24.18 -18.09
N GLN A 157 21.89 23.34 -17.38
CA GLN A 157 20.46 23.52 -17.15
C GLN A 157 20.26 23.97 -15.70
N ARG A 158 19.70 25.17 -15.50
CA ARG A 158 19.28 25.64 -14.18
C ARG A 158 17.93 25.02 -13.85
N ILE A 159 17.90 24.18 -12.81
CA ILE A 159 16.67 23.59 -12.29
C ILE A 159 16.48 24.13 -10.87
N THR A 160 15.34 24.78 -10.65
CA THR A 160 14.93 25.19 -9.31
C THR A 160 14.25 23.98 -8.64
N VAL A 161 14.91 23.44 -7.62
CA VAL A 161 14.42 22.29 -6.87
C VAL A 161 13.93 22.80 -5.51
N PRO A 162 12.69 22.49 -5.11
CA PRO A 162 12.23 22.76 -3.75
C PRO A 162 12.98 21.83 -2.78
N GLU A 163 13.69 22.42 -1.83
CA GLU A 163 14.35 21.69 -0.75
C GLU A 163 13.55 21.90 0.53
N GLU A 164 13.11 20.80 1.17
CA GLU A 164 12.34 20.84 2.41
C GLU A 164 13.26 21.31 3.54
N THR A 165 13.07 22.53 4.03
CA THR A 165 13.92 23.12 5.07
C THR A 165 13.36 22.92 6.46
N HIS A 166 12.04 22.78 6.59
CA HIS A 166 11.38 22.60 7.87
C HIS A 166 10.06 21.86 7.68
N ALA A 167 9.78 20.92 8.57
CA ALA A 167 8.54 20.17 8.61
C ALA A 167 7.98 20.19 10.03
N GLU A 168 6.83 20.84 10.21
CA GLU A 168 6.08 20.80 11.47
C GLU A 168 4.85 19.92 11.26
N ALA A 169 4.61 18.99 12.19
CA ALA A 169 3.42 18.16 12.20
C ALA A 169 2.71 18.31 13.54
N ALA A 170 1.39 18.50 13.49
CA ALA A 170 0.54 18.52 14.67
C ALA A 170 -0.63 17.54 14.50
N GLU A 171 -0.91 16.76 15.54
CA GLU A 171 -2.03 15.83 15.55
C GLU A 171 -3.33 16.57 15.93
N PHE A 172 -4.34 16.49 15.06
CA PHE A 172 -5.67 17.01 15.36
C PHE A 172 -6.41 16.05 16.30
N LYS A 173 -6.77 16.55 17.48
CA LYS A 173 -7.47 15.77 18.50
C LYS A 173 -8.97 15.89 18.31
N TYR A 174 -9.62 14.77 18.01
CA TYR A 174 -11.07 14.61 18.01
C TYR A 174 -11.52 13.78 19.23
N ARG A 175 -12.82 13.82 19.53
CA ARG A 175 -13.37 13.17 20.73
C ARG A 175 -14.00 11.82 20.42
N ARG A 176 -14.68 11.72 19.28
CA ARG A 176 -15.35 10.51 18.80
C ARG A 176 -15.10 10.33 17.32
N TRP A 177 -15.18 9.08 16.89
CA TRP A 177 -15.14 8.69 15.48
C TRP A 177 -16.10 7.54 15.28
N GLN A 178 -16.60 7.41 14.05
CA GLN A 178 -17.47 6.32 13.63
C GLN A 178 -17.06 5.85 12.25
N ASP A 179 -17.05 4.54 12.05
CA ASP A 179 -16.83 3.96 10.73
C ASP A 179 -18.10 4.14 9.88
N ALA A 180 -17.95 4.81 8.73
CA ALA A 180 -19.00 5.01 7.75
C ALA A 180 -18.72 4.21 6.46
N SER A 181 -17.81 3.23 6.55
CA SER A 181 -17.42 2.43 5.40
C SER A 181 -18.45 1.35 5.14
N HIS A 182 -18.74 1.10 3.86
CA HIS A 182 -19.55 -0.05 3.49
C HIS A 182 -18.65 -1.28 3.44
N PRO A 183 -19.03 -2.41 4.05
CA PRO A 183 -18.29 -3.64 3.87
C PRO A 183 -18.25 -3.96 2.38
N PRO A 184 -17.06 -4.28 1.83
CA PRO A 184 -16.98 -4.61 0.42
C PRO A 184 -17.79 -5.87 0.18
N ASP A 185 -18.65 -5.83 -0.85
CA ASP A 185 -19.39 -7.02 -1.26
C ASP A 185 -18.39 -8.09 -1.74
N PRO A 186 -18.28 -9.24 -1.06
CA PRO A 186 -17.31 -10.28 -1.42
C PRO A 186 -17.53 -10.80 -2.85
N GLU A 187 -18.77 -10.76 -3.35
CA GLU A 187 -19.08 -11.19 -4.72
C GLU A 187 -18.55 -10.21 -5.76
N SER A 188 -18.62 -8.90 -5.46
CA SER A 188 -18.12 -7.83 -6.33
C SER A 188 -16.60 -7.87 -6.53
N LEU A 189 -15.87 -8.43 -5.56
CA LEU A 189 -14.41 -8.45 -5.54
C LEU A 189 -13.80 -9.51 -6.47
N GLY A 190 -14.61 -10.45 -6.97
CA GLY A 190 -14.35 -11.40 -8.06
C GLY A 190 -12.89 -11.83 -8.28
N GLY A 191 -12.58 -13.10 -8.04
CA GLY A 191 -11.25 -13.66 -8.25
C GLY A 191 -10.66 -14.21 -6.95
N VAL A 192 -9.41 -14.65 -7.01
CA VAL A 192 -8.71 -15.24 -5.86
C VAL A 192 -7.79 -14.23 -5.19
N LEU A 193 -7.25 -13.31 -5.98
CA LEU A 193 -6.35 -12.27 -5.54
C LEU A 193 -6.84 -10.93 -6.07
N ALA A 194 -6.83 -9.90 -5.21
CA ALA A 194 -7.12 -8.55 -5.64
C ALA A 194 -6.00 -7.60 -5.22
N HIS A 195 -5.64 -6.75 -6.17
CA HIS A 195 -4.95 -5.51 -5.89
C HIS A 195 -6.00 -4.49 -5.46
N VAL A 196 -6.09 -4.26 -4.16
CA VAL A 196 -7.06 -3.37 -3.55
C VAL A 196 -6.41 -2.03 -3.31
N GLU A 197 -6.89 -1.02 -4.04
CA GLU A 197 -6.62 0.36 -3.68
C GLU A 197 -7.56 0.75 -2.53
N VAL A 198 -6.98 1.01 -1.37
CA VAL A 198 -7.69 1.46 -0.18
C VAL A 198 -7.61 2.97 -0.12
N THR A 199 -8.75 3.62 -0.27
CA THR A 199 -8.85 5.08 -0.11
C THR A 199 -9.47 5.39 1.25
N VAL A 200 -8.72 6.07 2.11
CA VAL A 200 -9.18 6.50 3.42
C VAL A 200 -9.68 7.93 3.31
N THR A 201 -10.98 8.12 3.59
CA THR A 201 -11.60 9.44 3.65
C THR A 201 -12.03 9.75 5.07
N VAL A 202 -11.70 10.95 5.54
CA VAL A 202 -12.18 11.45 6.83
C VAL A 202 -13.23 12.53 6.57
N LEU A 203 -14.45 12.26 6.99
CA LEU A 203 -15.58 13.17 6.93
C LEU A 203 -15.80 13.82 8.29
N PHE A 204 -16.11 15.11 8.30
CA PHE A 204 -16.46 15.84 9.52
C PHE A 204 -17.97 15.76 9.73
N GLN A 205 -18.39 15.21 10.88
CA GLN A 205 -19.81 15.01 11.16
C GLN A 205 -20.53 16.32 11.53
N ASP A 206 -19.80 17.27 12.12
CA ASP A 206 -20.32 18.54 12.60
C ASP A 206 -19.47 19.72 12.13
N GLU A 207 -20.12 20.87 11.94
CA GLU A 207 -19.50 22.12 11.50
C GLU A 207 -18.47 22.62 12.51
N GLU A 208 -18.68 22.41 13.81
CA GLU A 208 -17.74 22.83 14.85
C GLU A 208 -16.39 22.11 14.76
N THR A 209 -16.39 20.81 14.42
CA THR A 209 -15.17 20.03 14.18
C THR A 209 -14.40 20.59 13.00
N ARG A 210 -15.10 20.95 11.92
CA ARG A 210 -14.51 21.59 10.75
C ARG A 210 -13.93 22.96 11.12
N ASP A 211 -14.67 23.80 11.84
CA ASP A 211 -14.20 25.11 12.28
C ASP A 211 -12.98 25.01 13.21
N ARG A 212 -12.95 23.98 14.07
CA ARG A 212 -11.79 23.73 14.94
C ARG A 212 -10.57 23.32 14.14
N LEU A 213 -10.74 22.43 13.17
CA LEU A 213 -9.67 22.03 12.25
C LEU A 213 -9.13 23.24 11.47
N GLU A 214 -10.02 24.07 10.92
CA GLU A 214 -9.65 25.27 10.18
C GLU A 214 -8.90 26.28 11.08
N ARG A 215 -9.31 26.42 12.35
CA ARG A 215 -8.58 27.22 13.35
C ARG A 215 -7.19 26.68 13.64
N ASP A 216 -7.03 25.36 13.81
CA ASP A 216 -5.73 24.73 14.05
C ASP A 216 -4.81 24.86 12.83
N ILE A 217 -5.34 24.69 11.61
CA ILE A 217 -4.63 24.96 10.35
C ILE A 217 -4.20 26.42 10.29
N HIS A 218 -5.08 27.37 10.65
CA HIS A 218 -4.74 28.79 10.66
C HIS A 218 -3.68 29.13 11.71
N ALA A 219 -3.72 28.49 12.88
CA ALA A 219 -2.70 28.65 13.92
C ALA A 219 -1.33 28.15 13.47
N LEU A 220 -1.26 26.98 12.83
CA LEU A 220 -0.04 26.44 12.23
C LEU A 220 0.49 27.34 11.11
N ARG A 221 -0.39 27.81 10.22
CA ARG A 221 -0.06 28.81 9.19
C ARG A 221 0.56 30.07 9.79
N LYS A 222 -0.03 30.58 10.86
CA LYS A 222 0.44 31.80 11.53
C LYS A 222 1.81 31.60 12.17
N LYS A 223 2.10 30.40 12.71
CA LYS A 223 3.44 30.05 13.22
C LYS A 223 4.47 30.00 12.10
N ALA A 224 4.17 29.31 11.00
CA ALA A 224 5.05 29.17 9.85
C ALA A 224 5.35 30.50 9.13
N ARG A 225 4.36 31.41 9.05
CA ARG A 225 4.52 32.75 8.41
C ARG A 225 5.60 33.65 9.02
N LYS A 226 6.16 33.30 10.18
CA LYS A 226 7.31 34.04 10.74
C LYS A 226 8.55 33.93 9.83
N THR A 227 8.61 32.92 8.96
CA THR A 227 9.66 32.73 7.96
C THR A 227 9.24 33.41 6.64
N LYS A 228 9.74 34.63 6.36
CA LYS A 228 9.21 35.50 5.28
C LYS A 228 9.49 35.03 3.85
N ASP A 229 10.41 34.08 3.65
CA ASP A 229 10.93 33.69 2.33
C ASP A 229 10.70 32.21 1.95
N SER A 230 9.90 31.46 2.71
CA SER A 230 9.64 30.04 2.43
C SER A 230 8.30 29.81 1.71
N LEU A 231 8.31 28.90 0.72
CA LEU A 231 7.08 28.38 0.14
C LEU A 231 6.49 27.34 1.08
N GLN A 232 5.27 27.56 1.53
CA GLN A 232 4.61 26.66 2.47
C GLN A 232 3.62 25.77 1.73
N ASP A 233 3.79 24.45 1.86
CA ASP A 233 2.77 23.47 1.48
C ASP A 233 2.06 22.99 2.74
N PHE A 234 0.73 23.11 2.73
CA PHE A 234 -0.12 22.66 3.83
C PHE A 234 -0.82 21.40 3.40
N ARG A 235 -0.64 20.33 4.17
CA ARG A 235 -1.30 19.06 3.92
C ARG A 235 -2.01 18.59 5.17
N VAL A 236 -3.27 18.20 4.99
CA VAL A 236 -3.97 17.35 5.95
C VAL A 236 -3.68 15.93 5.52
N VAL A 237 -2.95 15.19 6.35
CA VAL A 237 -2.62 13.80 6.12
C VAL A 237 -3.54 12.97 6.99
N CYS A 238 -4.47 12.27 6.36
CA CYS A 238 -5.28 11.27 7.03
C CYS A 238 -4.54 9.93 6.98
N GLY A 239 -4.21 9.40 8.15
CA GLY A 239 -3.63 8.07 8.34
C GLY A 239 -4.50 7.21 9.25
N LEU A 240 -4.09 5.97 9.47
CA LEU A 240 -4.60 5.13 10.55
C LEU A 240 -3.44 4.89 11.51
N LYS A 241 -3.66 5.16 12.79
CA LYS A 241 -2.64 4.96 13.83
C LYS A 241 -2.24 3.47 13.82
N ASP A 242 -0.94 3.18 13.87
CA ASP A 242 -0.36 1.83 13.85
C ASP A 242 -0.49 1.05 12.52
N ALA A 243 -1.22 1.57 11.54
CA ALA A 243 -1.09 1.08 10.16
C ALA A 243 0.29 1.38 9.57
N ALA A 244 1.15 2.13 10.26
CA ALA A 244 2.53 2.42 9.87
C ALA A 244 3.35 1.15 9.51
N GLY A 245 3.06 -0.02 10.09
CA GLY A 245 3.68 -1.28 9.64
C GLY A 245 3.24 -1.75 8.24
N LEU A 246 2.00 -1.41 7.85
CA LEU A 246 1.38 -1.72 6.55
C LEU A 246 1.52 -0.58 5.52
N VAL A 247 1.64 0.67 5.97
CA VAL A 247 1.42 1.90 5.18
C VAL A 247 2.66 2.80 5.10
N SER A 248 3.78 2.49 5.78
CA SER A 248 5.03 3.29 5.70
C SER A 248 5.73 3.31 4.32
N ARG A 249 5.05 2.91 3.23
CA ARG A 249 5.54 3.03 1.85
C ARG A 249 4.63 3.82 0.92
N SER A 250 3.63 4.54 1.44
CA SER A 250 2.70 5.29 0.61
C SER A 250 3.29 6.62 0.11
N VAL A 251 3.72 6.59 -1.15
CA VAL A 251 3.69 7.66 -2.17
C VAL A 251 4.61 8.87 -1.91
N ASP A 252 5.83 8.75 -2.43
CA ASP A 252 6.64 9.91 -2.77
C ASP A 252 6.01 10.70 -3.92
N GLY A 253 6.16 12.02 -3.83
CA GLY A 253 5.29 13.02 -4.42
C GLY A 253 5.27 13.08 -5.95
N ARG A 254 4.07 13.12 -6.53
CA ARG A 254 3.77 14.02 -7.67
C ARG A 254 2.28 14.20 -8.01
N GLU A 255 1.35 14.14 -7.06
CA GLU A 255 -0.04 14.55 -7.33
C GLU A 255 -0.16 16.09 -7.26
N ARG A 256 0.41 16.80 -8.24
CA ARG A 256 0.09 18.22 -8.45
C ARG A 256 -1.25 18.32 -9.16
N ARG A 257 -2.21 18.99 -8.51
CA ARG A 257 -3.48 19.54 -9.05
C ARG A 257 -4.72 18.64 -9.00
N ARG A 258 -5.19 18.25 -7.81
CA ARG A 258 -6.61 18.39 -7.45
C ARG A 258 -6.68 18.84 -5.99
N ARG A 259 -7.10 20.09 -5.81
CA ARG A 259 -7.38 20.69 -4.50
C ARG A 259 -8.71 20.11 -4.01
N ASP A 260 -8.76 19.78 -2.71
CA ASP A 260 -9.95 19.70 -1.83
C ASP A 260 -10.36 18.33 -1.26
N SER A 261 -9.77 17.20 -1.67
CA SER A 261 -9.97 15.92 -0.95
C SER A 261 -8.72 15.49 -0.19
N SER A 262 -8.85 15.35 1.14
CA SER A 262 -7.85 14.70 2.02
C SER A 262 -7.91 13.19 1.85
N GLU A 263 -7.74 12.72 0.61
CA GLU A 263 -7.75 11.30 0.26
C GLU A 263 -6.33 10.76 0.35
N SER A 264 -6.12 9.81 1.26
CA SER A 264 -4.94 8.95 1.22
C SER A 264 -5.34 7.64 0.56
N SER A 265 -4.79 7.36 -0.62
CA SER A 265 -4.91 6.04 -1.24
C SER A 265 -3.61 5.27 -1.09
N PHE A 266 -3.73 4.00 -0.73
CA PHE A 266 -2.61 3.07 -0.71
C PHE A 266 -3.04 1.74 -1.33
N SER A 267 -2.12 1.10 -2.04
CA SER A 267 -2.38 -0.20 -2.65
C SER A 267 -1.97 -1.34 -1.74
N LEU A 268 -2.88 -2.30 -1.58
CA LEU A 268 -2.63 -3.55 -0.90
C LEU A 268 -2.90 -4.70 -1.85
N LEU A 269 -2.16 -5.79 -1.62
CA LEU A 269 -2.44 -7.05 -2.28
C LEU A 269 -2.96 -8.03 -1.26
N CYS A 270 -4.13 -8.60 -1.54
CA CYS A 270 -4.87 -9.38 -0.56
C CYS A 270 -5.72 -10.47 -1.24
N PHE A 271 -6.10 -11.46 -0.44
CA PHE A 271 -6.98 -12.54 -0.85
C PHE A 271 -8.44 -12.11 -0.70
N THR A 272 -9.21 -12.26 -1.77
CA THR A 272 -10.65 -11.91 -1.82
C THR A 272 -11.53 -13.02 -1.25
N GLY A 273 -11.05 -14.26 -1.24
CA GLY A 273 -11.76 -15.39 -0.63
C GLY A 273 -11.80 -15.31 0.89
N GLY A 274 -13.00 -15.37 1.47
CA GLY A 274 -13.21 -15.41 2.93
C GLY A 274 -12.82 -16.74 3.59
N HIS A 275 -12.57 -17.79 2.80
CA HIS A 275 -12.29 -19.14 3.25
C HIS A 275 -10.90 -19.55 2.78
N GLU A 276 -9.92 -19.35 3.66
CA GLU A 276 -8.54 -19.85 3.56
C GLU A 276 -7.74 -19.45 2.31
N LYS A 277 -6.43 -19.31 2.48
CA LYS A 277 -5.53 -19.06 1.35
C LYS A 277 -5.48 -20.35 0.51
N PRO A 278 -5.79 -20.31 -0.80
CA PRO A 278 -5.78 -21.51 -1.59
C PRO A 278 -4.35 -22.04 -1.72
N TRP A 279 -4.22 -23.36 -1.72
CA TRP A 279 -2.92 -24.01 -1.54
C TRP A 279 -1.89 -23.62 -2.63
N TRP A 280 -2.37 -23.38 -3.85
CA TRP A 280 -1.54 -22.99 -4.99
C TRP A 280 -0.95 -21.58 -4.86
N LEU A 281 -1.49 -20.72 -4.00
CA LEU A 281 -0.91 -19.40 -3.68
C LEU A 281 0.11 -19.45 -2.53
N HIS A 282 0.40 -20.62 -1.95
CA HIS A 282 1.51 -20.73 -1.03
C HIS A 282 2.84 -20.60 -1.75
N PHE A 283 3.82 -20.00 -1.06
CA PHE A 283 5.19 -19.89 -1.54
C PHE A 283 5.75 -21.27 -1.94
N TRP A 284 5.49 -22.32 -1.14
CA TRP A 284 5.94 -23.68 -1.45
C TRP A 284 5.36 -24.26 -2.73
N ALA A 285 4.12 -23.95 -3.08
CA ALA A 285 3.52 -24.36 -4.35
C ALA A 285 4.27 -23.72 -5.53
N TYR A 286 4.66 -22.44 -5.39
CA TYR A 286 5.49 -21.77 -6.39
C TYR A 286 6.90 -22.37 -6.48
N VAL A 287 7.54 -22.73 -5.36
CA VAL A 287 8.85 -23.43 -5.37
C VAL A 287 8.72 -24.77 -6.09
N PHE A 288 7.70 -25.56 -5.74
CA PHE A 288 7.44 -26.87 -6.36
C PHE A 288 7.19 -26.75 -7.86
N LEU A 289 6.33 -25.82 -8.29
CA LEU A 289 6.08 -25.57 -9.71
C LEU A 289 7.32 -25.03 -10.41
N SER A 290 8.16 -24.27 -9.73
CA SER A 290 9.44 -23.84 -10.28
C SER A 290 10.35 -25.04 -10.54
N LEU A 291 10.48 -25.99 -9.61
CA LEU A 291 11.24 -27.23 -9.83
C LEU A 291 10.75 -28.03 -11.04
N LEU A 292 9.44 -27.98 -11.33
CA LEU A 292 8.84 -28.61 -12.51
C LEU A 292 8.93 -27.78 -13.79
N LEU A 293 9.68 -26.67 -13.79
CA LEU A 293 9.77 -25.72 -14.91
C LEU A 293 8.42 -25.06 -15.27
N LEU A 294 7.45 -25.08 -14.36
CA LEU A 294 6.11 -24.50 -14.48
C LEU A 294 5.99 -23.11 -13.81
N SER A 295 7.11 -22.46 -13.47
CA SER A 295 7.04 -21.13 -12.84
C SER A 295 6.39 -20.10 -13.76
N TRP A 296 6.63 -20.16 -15.07
CA TRP A 296 6.09 -19.22 -16.03
C TRP A 296 4.56 -19.30 -16.19
N PRO A 297 3.95 -20.46 -16.53
CA PRO A 297 2.50 -20.56 -16.60
C PRO A 297 1.84 -20.23 -15.25
N TYR A 298 2.51 -20.52 -14.14
CA TYR A 298 2.06 -20.08 -12.83
C TYR A 298 2.05 -18.54 -12.69
N ARG A 299 3.13 -17.84 -13.06
CA ARG A 299 3.18 -16.36 -13.03
C ARG A 299 2.05 -15.76 -13.87
N VAL A 300 1.81 -16.32 -15.05
CA VAL A 300 0.72 -15.92 -15.94
C VAL A 300 -0.64 -16.16 -15.29
N ALA A 301 -0.87 -17.33 -14.69
CA ALA A 301 -2.10 -17.64 -13.97
C ALA A 301 -2.35 -16.71 -12.78
N VAL A 302 -1.30 -16.37 -12.01
CA VAL A 302 -1.40 -15.40 -10.91
C VAL A 302 -1.72 -14.01 -11.44
N GLU A 303 -1.07 -13.57 -12.51
CA GLU A 303 -1.30 -12.25 -13.11
C GLU A 303 -2.73 -12.13 -13.66
N PHE A 304 -3.22 -13.13 -14.39
CA PHE A 304 -4.61 -13.18 -14.87
C PHE A 304 -5.64 -13.35 -13.75
N GLY A 305 -5.28 -14.10 -12.71
CA GLY A 305 -6.11 -14.31 -11.53
C GLY A 305 -6.19 -13.10 -10.61
N THR A 306 -5.29 -12.12 -10.78
CA THR A 306 -5.31 -10.89 -10.01
C THR A 306 -6.18 -9.85 -10.69
N ARG A 307 -7.26 -9.45 -10.01
CA ARG A 307 -8.05 -8.29 -10.43
C ARG A 307 -7.63 -7.03 -9.68
N ARG A 308 -7.81 -5.88 -10.33
CA ARG A 308 -7.74 -4.59 -9.63
C ARG A 308 -9.12 -4.30 -9.08
N SER A 309 -9.18 -4.06 -7.78
CA SER A 309 -10.40 -3.69 -7.07
C SER A 309 -10.13 -2.41 -6.29
N HIS A 310 -11.17 -1.63 -6.07
CA HIS A 310 -11.08 -0.40 -5.28
C HIS A 310 -12.00 -0.54 -4.08
N VAL A 311 -11.47 -0.30 -2.88
CA VAL A 311 -12.23 -0.33 -1.63
C VAL A 311 -12.05 1.02 -0.94
N SER A 312 -13.15 1.73 -0.74
CA SER A 312 -13.14 2.98 0.01
C SER A 312 -13.45 2.70 1.49
N VAL A 313 -12.55 3.11 2.37
CA VAL A 313 -12.77 3.10 3.82
C VAL A 313 -13.07 4.52 4.26
N CYS A 314 -14.34 4.78 4.57
CA CYS A 314 -14.81 6.08 5.01
C CYS A 314 -14.93 6.14 6.54
N LYS A 315 -14.30 7.15 7.15
CA LYS A 315 -14.36 7.42 8.58
C LYS A 315 -15.02 8.77 8.81
N THR A 316 -15.89 8.85 9.81
CA THR A 316 -16.46 10.11 10.28
C THR A 316 -15.86 10.49 11.63
N VAL A 317 -15.51 11.75 11.83
CA VAL A 317 -14.94 12.27 13.08
C VAL A 317 -15.77 13.43 13.63
N SER A 318 -15.84 13.51 14.96
CA SER A 318 -16.57 14.54 15.69
C SER A 318 -15.83 14.97 16.97
N VAL A 319 -15.82 16.27 17.23
CA VAL A 319 -15.31 16.91 18.46
C VAL A 319 -16.42 16.99 19.51
N LEU A 320 -17.67 17.05 19.07
CA LEU A 320 -18.83 17.11 19.94
C LEU A 320 -19.09 15.75 20.60
N VAL A 321 -19.46 15.80 21.88
CA VAL A 321 -20.21 14.67 22.45
C VAL A 321 -21.61 14.84 21.90
N GLN A 322 -22.01 13.95 20.99
CA GLN A 322 -23.44 13.77 20.76
C GLN A 322 -24.07 13.47 22.13
N GLY A 323 -24.75 14.47 22.66
CA GLY A 323 -25.67 14.34 23.78
C GLY A 323 -26.92 13.62 23.29
N ALA A 324 -26.79 12.32 23.04
CA ALA A 324 -27.89 11.37 23.12
C ALA A 324 -27.70 10.67 24.47
N GLU A 325 -28.59 10.79 25.46
CA GLU A 325 -30.03 10.58 25.36
C GLU A 325 -30.84 11.60 26.21
N ARG A 326 -31.31 12.71 25.63
CA ARG A 326 -32.48 13.44 26.21
C ARG A 326 -33.63 13.68 25.24
N GLY A 327 -33.52 13.25 23.98
CA GLY A 327 -34.57 13.43 22.97
C GLY A 327 -35.56 12.27 22.81
N GLY A 328 -35.29 11.08 23.36
CA GLY A 328 -36.12 9.88 23.15
C GLY A 328 -37.43 9.83 23.96
N ALA A 329 -37.63 10.73 24.93
CA ALA A 329 -38.81 10.69 25.81
C ALA A 329 -40.00 11.53 25.33
N PHE A 330 -39.84 12.42 24.34
CA PHE A 330 -40.91 13.33 23.92
C PHE A 330 -41.76 12.85 22.72
N ALA A 331 -41.36 11.76 22.04
CA ALA A 331 -42.10 11.25 20.89
C ALA A 331 -43.20 10.21 21.24
N LYS A 332 -43.38 9.81 22.50
CA LYS A 332 -44.44 8.87 22.93
C LYS A 332 -45.65 9.49 23.64
N GLN A 333 -45.67 10.80 23.87
CA GLN A 333 -46.81 11.46 24.53
C GLN A 333 -47.81 12.13 23.56
N GLY A 334 -47.54 12.15 22.25
CA GLY A 334 -48.43 12.75 21.25
C GLY A 334 -49.40 11.79 20.55
N ALA A 335 -49.32 10.48 20.77
CA ALA A 335 -50.10 9.47 20.02
C ALA A 335 -51.19 8.77 20.86
N ARG A 336 -51.64 9.37 21.97
CA ARG A 336 -52.65 8.78 22.86
C ARG A 336 -53.88 9.65 23.14
N GLN A 337 -54.09 10.72 22.38
CA GLN A 337 -55.35 11.47 22.37
C GLN A 337 -55.86 11.51 20.93
N GLY A 338 -56.88 10.70 20.63
CA GLY A 338 -57.47 10.64 19.29
C GLY A 338 -58.10 9.30 18.90
N ALA A 339 -58.50 8.48 19.87
CA ALA A 339 -59.30 7.27 19.63
C ALA A 339 -60.51 7.28 20.56
N ASP A 340 -61.42 8.23 20.33
CA ASP A 340 -62.77 8.20 20.90
C ASP A 340 -63.72 8.99 19.98
N GLU A 341 -63.92 8.48 18.76
CA GLU A 341 -65.12 8.79 17.99
C GLU A 341 -65.80 7.47 17.64
N SER A 342 -66.92 7.24 18.32
CA SER A 342 -67.82 6.11 18.11
C SER A 342 -68.51 6.19 16.75
N PRO A 343 -68.70 5.07 16.04
CA PRO A 343 -69.49 5.06 14.81
C PRO A 343 -70.98 5.07 15.13
N ILE A 344 -71.70 6.02 14.51
CA ILE A 344 -73.16 6.08 14.44
C ILE A 344 -73.67 4.82 13.72
N PRO A 345 -74.66 4.08 14.26
CA PRO A 345 -75.25 2.93 13.56
C PRO A 345 -76.21 3.40 12.45
N PRO A 346 -76.28 2.71 11.31
CA PRO A 346 -77.31 2.96 10.31
C PRO A 346 -78.62 2.32 10.76
N GLY A 347 -79.66 3.14 10.93
CA GLY A 347 -81.05 2.68 10.98
C GLY A 347 -81.73 2.89 9.62
N PRO A 348 -82.67 2.02 9.23
CA PRO A 348 -83.43 2.10 7.97
C PRO A 348 -84.35 3.32 7.87
#